data_AF-A0A2S9GTK1-F1
#
_entry.id   AF-A0A2S9GTK1-F1
#
_cell.length_a   1.000
_cell.length_b   1.000
_cell.length_c   1.000
_cell.angle_alpha   90.00
_cell.angle_beta   90.00
_cell.angle_gamma   90.00
#
_symmetry.space_group_name_H-M   'P 1'
#
loop_
_entity.id
_entity.type
_entity.pdbx_description
1 polymer ?
#
loop_
_entity_poly.entity_id
_entity_poly.type
_entity_poly.pdbx_seq_one_letter_code
_entity_poly.pdbx_strand_id
1 'polypeptide(L)'
;MSYAEMIKTALKGRSVYAVSKLWGVNNMTLNRYIRGERMPDFVTAKKMAEEAGIDLADAFKLLAEEEQKRRGKLAKISEGFKKLLCAANVSWAMAPATA
;
A
#
# COMPACT_ATOMS: atom_id res chain seq x y z
N MET A 1 -5.20 11.96 11.70
CA MET A 1 -5.17 10.50 11.90
C MET A 1 -4.45 9.86 10.72
N SER A 2 -3.54 8.90 10.93
CA SER A 2 -2.86 8.18 9.83
C SER A 2 -3.61 6.90 9.41
N TYR A 3 -3.29 6.34 8.24
CA TYR A 3 -3.87 5.05 7.80
C TYR A 3 -3.58 3.91 8.79
N ALA A 4 -2.37 3.88 9.37
CA ALA A 4 -2.00 2.89 10.38
C ALA A 4 -2.79 3.08 11.69
N GLU A 5 -3.04 4.33 12.08
CA GLU A 5 -3.92 4.63 13.21
C GLU A 5 -5.35 4.20 12.92
N MET A 6 -5.92 4.49 11.74
CA MET A 6 -7.25 4.04 11.33
C MET A 6 -7.44 2.55 11.57
N ILE A 7 -6.48 1.76 11.10
CA ILE A 7 -6.50 0.31 11.24
C ILE A 7 -6.41 -0.11 12.70
N LYS A 8 -5.50 0.50 13.47
CA LYS A 8 -5.37 0.20 14.91
C LYS A 8 -6.67 0.47 15.66
N THR A 9 -7.32 1.61 15.39
CA THR A 9 -8.59 1.98 16.01
C THR A 9 -9.71 1.05 15.55
N ALA A 10 -9.74 0.67 14.27
CA ALA A 10 -10.72 -0.28 13.73
C ALA A 10 -10.58 -1.69 14.33
N LEU A 11 -9.36 -2.13 14.64
CA LEU A 11 -9.10 -3.44 15.26
C LEU A 11 -9.50 -3.49 16.73
N LYS A 12 -9.52 -2.36 17.45
CA LYS A 12 -9.90 -2.26 18.88
C LYS A 12 -9.17 -3.27 19.78
N GLY A 13 -7.91 -3.61 19.45
CA GLY A 13 -7.12 -4.62 20.18
C GLY A 13 -7.55 -6.07 19.95
N ARG A 14 -8.53 -6.34 19.09
CA ARG A 14 -8.93 -7.71 18.71
C ARG A 14 -7.84 -8.37 17.85
N SER A 15 -7.77 -9.70 17.90
CA SER A 15 -6.86 -10.43 17.01
C SER A 15 -7.30 -10.30 15.56
N VAL A 16 -6.33 -10.29 14.63
CA VAL A 16 -6.59 -10.23 13.18
C VAL A 16 -7.50 -11.38 12.75
N TYR A 17 -7.33 -12.57 13.34
CA TYR A 17 -8.18 -13.72 13.06
C TYR A 17 -9.64 -13.47 13.46
N ALA A 18 -9.90 -12.95 14.67
CA ALA A 18 -11.25 -12.64 15.12
C ALA A 18 -11.93 -11.60 14.22
N VAL A 19 -11.20 -10.54 13.84
CA VAL A 19 -11.71 -9.50 12.95
C VAL A 19 -11.95 -10.05 11.53
N SER A 20 -11.09 -10.94 11.05
CA SER A 20 -11.25 -11.58 9.74
C SER A 20 -12.56 -12.35 9.65
N LYS A 21 -12.92 -13.08 10.71
CA LYS A 21 -14.18 -13.82 10.82
C LYS A 21 -15.38 -12.88 10.93
N LEU A 22 -15.27 -11.83 11.73
CA LEU A 22 -16.34 -10.84 11.90
C LEU A 22 -16.64 -10.09 10.60
N TRP A 23 -15.62 -9.67 9.86
CA TRP A 23 -15.79 -8.85 8.66
C TRP A 23 -16.01 -9.69 7.40
N GLY A 24 -15.86 -11.01 7.48
CA GLY A 24 -15.95 -11.92 6.33
C GLY A 24 -14.80 -11.75 5.36
N VAL A 25 -13.63 -11.32 5.83
CA VAL A 25 -12.43 -11.08 5.01
C VAL A 25 -11.44 -12.21 5.25
N ASN A 26 -10.78 -12.69 4.21
CA ASN A 26 -9.71 -13.68 4.38
C ASN A 26 -8.62 -13.11 5.31
N ASN A 27 -8.21 -13.90 6.32
CA ASN A 27 -7.20 -13.51 7.31
C ASN A 27 -5.89 -13.02 6.66
N MET A 28 -5.40 -13.71 5.61
CA MET A 28 -4.20 -13.28 4.89
C MET A 28 -4.39 -11.92 4.23
N THR A 29 -5.56 -11.69 3.61
CA THR A 29 -5.90 -10.43 2.97
C THR A 29 -5.97 -9.30 3.98
N LEU A 30 -6.63 -9.52 5.12
CA LEU A 30 -6.72 -8.54 6.20
C LEU A 30 -5.33 -8.21 6.77
N ASN A 31 -4.48 -9.22 6.95
CA ASN A 31 -3.11 -9.03 7.43
C ASN A 31 -2.29 -8.16 6.44
N ARG A 32 -2.45 -8.35 5.13
CA ARG A 32 -1.82 -7.48 4.10
C ARG A 32 -2.30 -6.04 4.16
N TYR A 33 -3.58 -5.81 4.46
CA TYR A 33 -4.11 -4.46 4.64
C TYR A 33 -3.52 -3.77 5.86
N ILE A 34 -3.40 -4.51 6.98
CA ILE A 34 -2.83 -4.01 8.25
C ILE A 34 -1.35 -3.66 8.09
N ARG A 35 -0.59 -4.51 7.40
CA ARG A 35 0.83 -4.28 7.11
C ARG A 35 1.07 -3.19 6.08
N GLY A 36 0.02 -2.66 5.45
CA GLY A 36 0.15 -1.68 4.38
C GLY A 36 0.72 -2.24 3.08
N GLU A 37 0.78 -3.56 2.91
CA GLU A 37 1.24 -4.21 1.68
C GLU A 37 0.22 -4.00 0.54
N ARG A 38 -1.08 -3.96 0.88
CA ARG A 38 -2.18 -3.78 -0.08
C ARG A 38 -3.22 -2.80 0.47
N MET A 39 -3.89 -2.08 -0.43
CA MET A 39 -5.02 -1.24 -0.07
C MET A 39 -6.30 -2.08 0.11
N PRO A 40 -7.13 -1.75 1.11
CA PRO A 40 -8.41 -2.42 1.32
C PRO A 40 -9.38 -2.08 0.19
N ASP A 41 -10.23 -3.04 -0.17
CA ASP A 41 -11.34 -2.81 -1.08
C ASP A 41 -12.39 -1.88 -0.44
N PHE A 42 -13.23 -1.21 -1.24
CA PHE A 42 -14.16 -0.18 -0.81
C PHE A 42 -15.10 -0.66 0.32
N VAL A 43 -15.60 -1.89 0.21
CA VAL A 43 -16.46 -2.50 1.24
C VAL A 43 -15.72 -2.70 2.55
N THR A 44 -14.44 -3.09 2.48
CA THR A 44 -13.63 -3.31 3.69
C THR A 44 -13.19 -1.98 4.30
N ALA A 45 -12.82 -1.00 3.47
CA ALA A 45 -12.52 0.36 3.88
C ALA A 45 -13.69 1.00 4.63
N LYS A 46 -14.91 0.84 4.12
CA LYS A 46 -16.13 1.29 4.82
C LYS A 46 -16.26 0.67 6.20
N LYS A 47 -16.13 -0.66 6.31
CA LYS A 47 -16.17 -1.36 7.61
C LYS A 47 -15.08 -0.88 8.58
N MET A 48 -13.87 -0.62 8.08
CA MET A 48 -12.79 -0.06 8.88
C MET A 48 -13.13 1.34 9.40
N ALA A 49 -13.70 2.20 8.55
CA ALA A 49 -14.10 3.56 8.93
C ALA A 49 -15.21 3.55 9.99
N GLU A 50 -16.24 2.71 9.80
CA GLU A 50 -17.35 2.53 10.75
C GLU A 50 -16.84 2.03 12.11
N GLU A 51 -15.96 1.02 12.12
CA GLU A 51 -15.38 0.49 13.36
C GLU A 51 -14.44 1.48 14.03
N ALA A 52 -13.71 2.29 13.26
CA ALA A 52 -12.85 3.36 13.78
C ALA A 52 -13.63 4.61 14.21
N GLY A 53 -14.93 4.70 13.91
CA GLY A 53 -15.78 5.84 14.28
C GLY A 53 -15.47 7.12 13.49
N ILE A 54 -15.08 6.99 12.22
CA ILE A 54 -14.68 8.11 11.37
C ILE A 54 -15.65 8.21 10.21
N ASP A 55 -15.88 9.44 9.75
CA ASP A 55 -16.67 9.67 8.55
C ASP A 55 -16.04 9.01 7.31
N LEU A 56 -16.91 8.48 6.45
CA LEU A 56 -16.52 7.77 5.23
C LEU A 56 -15.71 8.64 4.29
N ALA A 57 -16.03 9.94 4.19
CA ALA A 57 -15.30 10.85 3.30
C ALA A 57 -13.86 11.06 3.79
N ASP A 58 -13.66 11.16 5.10
CA ASP A 58 -12.33 11.35 5.68
C ASP A 58 -11.49 10.07 5.62
N ALA A 59 -12.10 8.91 5.85
CA ALA A 59 -11.44 7.63 5.61
C ALA A 59 -11.02 7.46 4.13
N PHE A 60 -11.86 7.90 3.19
CA PHE A 60 -11.53 7.86 1.77
C PHE A 60 -10.37 8.78 1.41
N LYS A 61 -10.33 10.02 1.92
CA LYS A 61 -9.20 10.94 1.73
C LYS A 61 -7.90 10.31 2.23
N LEU A 62 -7.91 9.70 3.42
CA LEU A 62 -6.74 9.01 3.98
C LEU A 62 -6.25 7.87 3.09
N LEU A 63 -7.18 7.06 2.54
CA LEU A 63 -6.84 5.99 1.62
C LEU A 63 -6.25 6.53 0.31
N ALA A 64 -6.83 7.61 -0.24
CA ALA A 64 -6.35 8.24 -1.47
C ALA A 64 -4.94 8.82 -1.30
N GLU A 65 -4.65 9.50 -0.19
CA GLU A 65 -3.31 10.00 0.12
C GLU A 65 -2.29 8.87 0.25
N GLU A 66 -2.67 7.77 0.89
CA GLU A 66 -1.81 6.60 1.06
C GLU A 66 -1.52 5.93 -0.28
N GLU A 67 -2.50 5.84 -1.17
CA GLU A 67 -2.30 5.32 -2.53
C GLU A 67 -1.37 6.23 -3.36
N GLN A 68 -1.54 7.55 -3.28
CA GLN A 68 -0.66 8.50 -3.95
C GLN A 68 0.78 8.39 -3.48
N LYS A 69 1.01 8.26 -2.16
CA LYS A 69 2.35 8.05 -1.59
C LYS A 69 3.01 6.78 -2.14
N ARG A 70 2.25 5.71 -2.34
CA ARG A 70 2.76 4.45 -2.91
C ARG A 70 3.10 4.57 -4.39
N ARG A 71 2.19 5.16 -5.18
CA ARG A 71 2.42 5.40 -6.61
C ARG A 71 3.64 6.29 -6.85
N GLY A 72 3.79 7.36 -6.06
CA GLY A 72 4.95 8.26 -6.15
C GLY A 72 6.29 7.59 -5.84
N LYS A 73 6.34 6.66 -4.87
CA LYS A 73 7.56 5.88 -4.57
C LYS A 73 7.94 4.96 -5.73
N LEU A 74 6.96 4.27 -6.31
CA LEU A 74 7.15 3.39 -7.47
C LEU A 74 7.70 4.16 -8.68
N ALA A 75 7.15 5.34 -8.97
CA ALA A 75 7.62 6.20 -10.05
C ALA A 75 9.11 6.56 -9.88
N LYS A 76 9.51 7.02 -8.68
CA LYS A 76 10.91 7.39 -8.38
C LYS A 76 11.90 6.23 -8.56
N ILE A 77 11.53 5.02 -8.11
CA ILE A 77 12.36 3.83 -8.27
C ILE A 77 12.53 3.50 -9.76
N SER A 78 11.44 3.57 -10.53
CA SER A 78 11.48 3.29 -11.97
C SER A 78 12.35 4.28 -12.75
N GLU A 79 12.35 5.56 -12.39
CA GLU A 79 13.19 6.58 -13.01
C GLU A 79 14.68 6.37 -12.69
N GLY A 80 14.99 6.03 -11.43
CA GLY A 80 16.36 5.68 -11.02
C GLY A 80 16.87 4.45 -11.78
N PHE A 81 16.04 3.41 -11.90
CA PHE A 81 16.38 2.20 -12.64
C PHE A 81 16.59 2.46 -14.14
N LYS A 82 15.75 3.30 -14.76
CA LYS A 82 15.92 3.73 -16.17
C LYS A 82 17.25 4.47 -16.37
N LYS A 83 17.62 5.37 -15.47
CA LYS A 83 18.92 6.07 -15.54
C LYS A 83 20.10 5.09 -15.47
N LEU A 84 20.03 4.10 -14.58
CA LEU A 84 21.04 3.05 -14.46
C LEU A 84 21.13 2.19 -15.73
N LEU A 85 19.98 1.77 -16.29
CA LEU A 85 19.95 1.03 -17.55
C LEU A 85 20.53 1.83 -18.72
N CYS A 86 20.20 3.12 -18.83
CA CYS A 86 20.78 3.98 -19.86
C CYS A 86 22.31 4.09 -19.70
N ALA A 87 22.80 4.29 -18.49
CA ALA A 87 24.24 4.36 -18.23
C ALA A 87 24.96 3.04 -18.59
N ALA A 88 24.38 1.89 -18.22
CA ALA A 88 24.92 0.57 -18.52
C ALA A 88 24.87 0.22 -20.02
N ASN A 89 23.79 0.59 -20.73
CA ASN A 89 23.70 0.38 -22.18
C ASN A 89 24.71 1.25 -22.94
N VAL A 90 24.94 2.49 -22.49
CA VAL A 90 25.95 3.37 -23.10
C VAL A 90 27.36 2.78 -22.90
N SER A 91 27.67 2.24 -21.71
CA SER A 91 28.98 1.62 -21.48
C SER A 91 29.18 0.33 -22.26
N TRP A 92 28.12 -0.47 -22.46
CA TRP A 92 28.19 -1.70 -23.26
C TRP A 92 28.31 -1.43 -24.76
N ALA A 93 27.67 -0.37 -25.27
CA ALA A 93 27.79 0.06 -26.67
C ALA A 93 29.16 0.68 -27.02
N MET A 94 29.90 1.18 -26.02
CA MET A 94 31.27 1.70 -26.18
C MET A 94 32.36 0.66 -25.92
N ALA A 95 32.02 -0.57 -25.52
CA ALA A 95 33.00 -1.62 -25.39
C ALA A 95 33.52 -2.00 -26.80
N PRO A 96 34.83 -1.91 -27.08
CA PRO A 96 35.35 -2.33 -28.36
C PRO A 96 35.02 -3.82 -28.54
N ALA A 97 34.44 -4.17 -29.68
CA ALA A 97 34.33 -5.57 -30.09
C ALA A 97 35.74 -6.12 -30.20
N THR A 98 36.22 -6.77 -29.14
CA THR A 98 37.49 -7.50 -29.14
C THR A 98 37.29 -8.73 -30.01
N ALA A 99 37.65 -8.58 -31.29
CA ALA A 99 37.91 -9.67 -32.22
C ALA A 99 39.27 -10.32 -31.93
#